data_AF-A0A3P1V3K3-F1
#
_entry.id   AF-A0A3P1V3K3-F1
#
_cell.length_a   1.000
_cell.length_b   1.000
_cell.length_c   1.000
_cell.angle_alpha   90.00
_cell.angle_beta   90.00
_cell.angle_gamma   90.00
#
_symmetry.space_group_name_H-M   'P 1'
#
loop_
_entity.id
_entity.type
_entity.pdbx_description
1 polymer ?
#
loop_
_entity_poly.entity_id
_entity_poly.type
_entity_poly.pdbx_seq_one_letter_code
_entity_poly.pdbx_strand_id
1 'polypeptide(L)'
;MENIKVKIWDAEPSELLLKIKEMLEKQKINVTRELEEEYDIVISSDNDYKNKKAIFIQGSLNPKCSNEILAYLSIIADKLDIIISIKKEDLPSGNFGFEVKENHINELYKMPNFIENKKAEIFRRLSIIAIFEVSIHPAYSTENINFECSLEELENILEINYNIWEDLYQDTDNINYSAVYQNLKNKISSFFTYFNTLNIEDITDEILHREISNYITTSITYFENKRKYLINIEAPINKDKNFIKIIEFYKYYQEQKFDNILSATISYIDIYRNPEKAGTFLNNSYKYYFYPAFYYLKGQFNIEFSNTKIDDEINILKIELSTMEETIPKRKNEVLNYMKSTSDEFDIWKNDFKENINDWRDEIDEWKEKMEKKLTILENTYKEKLKFEAPETLWNEKAENYGCAYKLWGFFVILLSTAIVYFVNKIITEFYFNSKINSISDNDILNYFPKTFLFVGILSLALYVLRVFVKITLSNKHLQLECEQKAALTRFYQALVHDGKNINENERLIIFNALFSKTESGLIKLSDTPNEIENIISLLSKR
;
A
#
# COMPACT_ATOMS: atom_id res chain seq x y z
N MET A 1 -8.60 -19.70 31.27
CA MET A 1 -8.56 -18.46 30.48
C MET A 1 -9.96 -18.25 29.94
N GLU A 2 -10.57 -17.08 30.17
CA GLU A 2 -11.83 -16.71 29.50
C GLU A 2 -11.62 -16.84 27.98
N ASN A 3 -12.59 -17.41 27.27
CA ASN A 3 -12.52 -17.58 25.82
C ASN A 3 -12.63 -16.21 25.16
N ILE A 4 -11.48 -15.61 24.83
CA ILE A 4 -11.38 -14.37 24.06
C ILE A 4 -12.10 -14.56 22.72
N LYS A 5 -13.04 -13.67 22.40
CA LYS A 5 -13.81 -13.69 21.15
C LYS A 5 -13.35 -12.58 20.19
N VAL A 6 -12.80 -12.98 19.05
CA VAL A 6 -12.37 -12.06 17.98
C VAL A 6 -13.30 -12.19 16.78
N LYS A 7 -13.84 -11.06 16.31
CA LYS A 7 -14.63 -10.98 15.08
C LYS A 7 -13.77 -10.51 13.92
N ILE A 8 -13.82 -11.20 12.79
CA ILE A 8 -13.23 -10.70 11.55
C ILE A 8 -14.32 -10.06 10.69
N TRP A 9 -14.18 -8.77 10.39
CA TRP A 9 -15.12 -8.01 9.59
C TRP A 9 -14.57 -7.81 8.18
N ASP A 10 -15.04 -8.67 7.26
CA ASP A 10 -14.89 -8.46 5.83
C ASP A 10 -16.00 -9.23 5.07
N ALA A 11 -16.54 -8.66 4.00
CA ALA A 11 -17.58 -9.32 3.19
C ALA A 11 -16.99 -10.49 2.37
N GLU A 12 -15.74 -10.33 1.93
CA GLU A 12 -14.88 -11.37 1.38
C GLU A 12 -13.49 -11.21 2.03
N PRO A 13 -12.99 -12.21 2.78
CA PRO A 13 -11.78 -12.04 3.56
C PRO A 13 -10.55 -11.94 2.66
N SER A 14 -9.75 -10.88 2.83
CA SER A 14 -8.41 -10.83 2.25
C SER A 14 -7.57 -12.05 2.67
N GLU A 15 -6.64 -12.48 1.82
CA GLU A 15 -5.68 -13.56 2.14
C GLU A 15 -4.93 -13.27 3.45
N LEU A 16 -4.68 -11.98 3.72
CA LEU A 16 -4.09 -11.50 4.96
C LEU A 16 -4.96 -11.80 6.19
N LEU A 17 -6.26 -11.49 6.15
CA LEU A 17 -7.18 -11.79 7.27
C LEU A 17 -7.33 -13.29 7.50
N LEU A 18 -7.31 -14.09 6.44
CA LEU A 18 -7.38 -15.54 6.55
C LEU A 18 -6.14 -16.11 7.27
N LYS A 19 -4.96 -15.58 6.95
CA LYS A 19 -3.70 -15.96 7.60
C LYS A 19 -3.63 -15.52 9.07
N ILE A 20 -4.10 -14.30 9.37
CA ILE A 20 -4.19 -13.80 10.75
C ILE A 20 -5.15 -14.66 11.58
N LYS A 21 -6.32 -15.03 11.00
CA LYS A 21 -7.28 -15.93 11.63
C LYS A 21 -6.60 -17.24 12.04
N GLU A 22 -5.93 -17.89 11.11
CA GLU A 22 -5.26 -19.18 11.35
C GLU A 22 -4.19 -19.07 12.46
N MET A 23 -3.43 -17.97 12.47
CA MET A 23 -2.42 -17.72 13.51
C MET A 23 -3.02 -17.48 14.90
N LEU A 24 -4.16 -16.81 14.99
CA LEU A 24 -4.89 -16.60 16.25
C LEU A 24 -5.53 -17.90 16.76
N GLU A 25 -6.13 -18.70 15.88
CA GLU A 25 -6.72 -20.00 16.23
C GLU A 25 -5.66 -20.99 16.75
N LYS A 26 -4.44 -20.96 16.21
CA LYS A 26 -3.29 -21.75 16.71
C LYS A 26 -2.89 -21.39 18.15
N GLN A 27 -3.25 -20.19 18.64
CA GLN A 27 -3.05 -19.76 20.02
C GLN A 27 -4.27 -20.03 20.92
N LYS A 28 -5.24 -20.82 20.45
CA LYS A 28 -6.51 -21.13 21.14
C LYS A 28 -7.42 -19.90 21.38
N ILE A 29 -7.28 -18.85 20.56
CA ILE A 29 -8.18 -17.70 20.56
C ILE A 29 -9.41 -18.04 19.70
N ASN A 30 -10.62 -17.77 20.20
CA ASN A 30 -11.84 -18.08 19.46
C ASN A 30 -12.13 -16.96 18.44
N VAL A 31 -12.12 -17.30 17.16
CA VAL A 31 -12.34 -16.34 16.06
C VAL A 31 -13.64 -16.66 15.33
N THR A 32 -14.64 -15.79 15.43
CA THR A 32 -15.96 -15.99 14.84
C THR A 32 -16.22 -15.02 13.67
N ARG A 33 -17.03 -15.47 12.70
CA ARG A 33 -17.47 -14.66 11.54
C ARG A 33 -18.93 -14.23 11.64
N GLU A 34 -19.70 -14.83 12.53
CA GLU A 34 -21.14 -14.59 12.66
C GLU A 34 -21.42 -13.35 13.52
N LEU A 35 -22.62 -12.79 13.37
CA LEU A 35 -23.18 -11.78 14.28
C LEU A 35 -23.47 -12.44 15.65
N GLU A 36 -22.43 -12.75 16.41
CA GLU A 36 -22.59 -12.93 17.86
C GLU A 36 -22.78 -11.55 18.52
N GLU A 37 -23.66 -11.47 19.50
CA GLU A 37 -24.03 -10.21 20.17
C GLU A 37 -22.92 -9.69 21.13
N GLU A 38 -21.88 -10.49 21.42
CA GLU A 38 -20.73 -10.11 22.25
C GLU A 38 -19.39 -10.59 21.64
N TYR A 39 -18.51 -9.64 21.32
CA TYR A 39 -17.13 -9.85 20.86
C TYR A 39 -16.18 -8.90 21.58
N ASP A 40 -14.99 -9.37 21.93
CA ASP A 40 -13.98 -8.56 22.62
C ASP A 40 -13.22 -7.62 21.67
N ILE A 41 -13.06 -8.01 20.39
CA ILE A 41 -12.29 -7.29 19.36
C ILE A 41 -12.89 -7.53 17.96
N VAL A 42 -12.92 -6.49 17.11
CA VAL A 42 -13.17 -6.63 15.66
C VAL A 42 -11.91 -6.30 14.85
N ILE A 43 -11.51 -7.19 13.92
CA ILE A 43 -10.37 -7.00 13.01
C ILE A 43 -10.88 -6.92 11.58
N SER A 44 -10.40 -5.93 10.83
CA SER A 44 -10.64 -5.73 9.40
C SER A 44 -9.31 -5.46 8.69
N SER A 45 -9.21 -5.67 7.38
CA SER A 45 -8.00 -5.34 6.62
C SER A 45 -8.28 -4.31 5.54
N ASP A 46 -7.29 -3.48 5.24
CA ASP A 46 -7.23 -2.74 3.98
C ASP A 46 -5.93 -3.13 3.26
N ASN A 47 -6.05 -3.51 1.99
CA ASN A 47 -4.98 -4.22 1.30
C ASN A 47 -3.76 -3.33 0.98
N ASP A 48 -3.90 -2.00 0.95
CA ASP A 48 -2.79 -1.10 0.60
C ASP A 48 -2.85 0.24 1.37
N TYR A 49 -2.14 0.32 2.52
CA TYR A 49 -1.85 1.61 3.17
C TYR A 49 -0.38 1.97 2.97
N LYS A 50 -0.10 3.01 2.19
CA LYS A 50 1.29 3.50 1.88
C LYS A 50 2.23 2.37 1.41
N ASN A 51 1.78 1.48 0.52
CA ASN A 51 2.55 0.34 -0.01
C ASN A 51 2.97 -0.70 1.05
N LYS A 52 2.29 -0.75 2.21
CA LYS A 52 2.43 -1.80 3.21
C LYS A 52 1.05 -2.37 3.55
N LYS A 53 1.01 -3.68 3.85
CA LYS A 53 -0.22 -4.39 4.27
C LYS A 53 -0.66 -3.88 5.64
N ALA A 54 -1.93 -3.51 5.80
CA ALA A 54 -2.43 -2.95 7.06
C ALA A 54 -3.72 -3.64 7.54
N ILE A 55 -3.86 -3.74 8.87
CA ILE A 55 -5.08 -4.22 9.53
C ILE A 55 -5.61 -3.16 10.50
N PHE A 56 -6.93 -3.08 10.56
CA PHE A 56 -7.68 -2.13 11.36
C PHE A 56 -8.45 -2.87 12.44
N ILE A 57 -8.18 -2.49 13.68
CA ILE A 57 -8.90 -2.99 14.86
C ILE A 57 -9.94 -1.95 15.26
N GLN A 58 -11.19 -2.39 15.38
CA GLN A 58 -12.33 -1.55 15.78
C GLN A 58 -13.10 -2.21 16.92
N GLY A 59 -13.64 -1.41 17.84
CA GLY A 59 -14.56 -1.88 18.89
C GLY A 59 -13.98 -1.78 20.29
N SER A 60 -14.85 -1.86 21.31
CA SER A 60 -14.45 -1.67 22.70
C SER A 60 -13.61 -2.85 23.18
N LEU A 61 -12.29 -2.66 23.22
CA LEU A 61 -11.35 -3.60 23.77
C LEU A 61 -11.71 -3.88 25.25
N ASN A 62 -12.11 -5.12 25.55
CA ASN A 62 -12.38 -5.54 26.93
C ASN A 62 -11.10 -5.36 27.78
N PRO A 63 -11.10 -4.51 28.82
CA PRO A 63 -9.89 -4.14 29.56
C PRO A 63 -9.14 -5.33 30.18
N LYS A 64 -9.84 -6.44 30.47
CA LYS A 64 -9.23 -7.64 31.07
C LYS A 64 -8.41 -8.47 30.07
N CYS A 65 -8.81 -8.51 28.80
CA CYS A 65 -8.23 -9.40 27.77
C CYS A 65 -7.34 -8.68 26.75
N SER A 66 -7.33 -7.34 26.78
CA SER A 66 -6.66 -6.50 25.76
C SER A 66 -5.15 -6.75 25.64
N ASN A 67 -4.47 -7.03 26.76
CA ASN A 67 -3.00 -7.15 26.79
C ASN A 67 -2.50 -8.41 26.08
N GLU A 68 -3.16 -9.54 26.29
CA GLU A 68 -2.77 -10.82 25.68
C GLU A 68 -2.96 -10.73 24.15
N ILE A 69 -4.07 -10.17 23.70
CA ILE A 69 -4.39 -10.13 22.27
C ILE A 69 -3.51 -9.13 21.52
N LEU A 70 -3.23 -7.96 22.10
CA LEU A 70 -2.30 -7.01 21.52
C LEU A 70 -0.87 -7.58 21.43
N ALA A 71 -0.45 -8.38 22.41
CA ALA A 71 0.83 -9.09 22.35
C ALA A 71 0.86 -10.14 21.23
N TYR A 72 -0.20 -10.94 21.07
CA TYR A 72 -0.29 -11.92 19.97
C TYR A 72 -0.36 -11.24 18.60
N LEU A 73 -1.15 -10.17 18.47
CA LEU A 73 -1.25 -9.40 17.24
C LEU A 73 0.09 -8.73 16.89
N SER A 74 0.87 -8.28 17.88
CA SER A 74 2.23 -7.81 17.65
C SER A 74 3.14 -8.89 17.06
N ILE A 75 3.08 -10.12 17.59
CA ILE A 75 3.87 -11.26 17.06
C ILE A 75 3.44 -11.58 15.62
N ILE A 76 2.15 -11.47 15.32
CA ILE A 76 1.61 -11.67 13.97
C ILE A 76 2.06 -10.53 13.04
N ALA A 77 2.06 -9.29 13.52
CA ALA A 77 2.52 -8.12 12.77
C ALA A 77 3.97 -8.26 12.32
N ASP A 78 4.85 -8.64 13.25
CA ASP A 78 6.27 -8.84 12.96
C ASP A 78 6.50 -9.99 11.97
N LYS A 79 5.74 -11.09 12.09
CA LYS A 79 5.85 -12.25 11.19
C LYS A 79 5.34 -11.98 9.78
N LEU A 80 4.38 -11.08 9.62
CA LEU A 80 3.71 -10.82 8.34
C LEU A 80 4.10 -9.48 7.71
N ASP A 81 4.98 -8.69 8.35
CA ASP A 81 5.34 -7.31 7.99
C ASP A 81 4.09 -6.45 7.72
N ILE A 82 3.13 -6.52 8.64
CA ILE A 82 1.85 -5.80 8.55
C ILE A 82 1.73 -4.72 9.61
N ILE A 83 1.07 -3.64 9.23
CA ILE A 83 0.81 -2.49 10.10
C ILE A 83 -0.52 -2.71 10.85
N ILE A 84 -0.52 -2.51 12.16
CA ILE A 84 -1.75 -2.53 12.98
C ILE A 84 -2.22 -1.09 13.26
N SER A 85 -3.50 -0.84 13.00
CA SER A 85 -4.15 0.45 13.23
C SER A 85 -5.32 0.31 14.21
N ILE A 86 -5.34 1.12 15.28
CA ILE A 86 -6.39 1.09 16.32
C ILE A 86 -6.93 2.51 16.53
N LYS A 87 -8.24 2.65 16.75
CA LYS A 87 -8.83 3.93 17.14
C LYS A 87 -8.42 4.30 18.57
N LYS A 88 -8.00 5.55 18.78
CA LYS A 88 -7.57 6.09 20.09
C LYS A 88 -8.60 5.92 21.21
N GLU A 89 -9.88 5.98 20.85
CA GLU A 89 -11.04 5.83 21.76
C GLU A 89 -11.24 4.37 22.22
N ASP A 90 -10.70 3.41 21.46
CA ASP A 90 -10.80 1.98 21.73
C ASP A 90 -9.58 1.46 22.54
N LEU A 91 -8.51 2.26 22.70
CA LEU A 91 -7.34 1.85 23.49
C LEU A 91 -7.65 1.87 25.00
N PRO A 92 -7.34 0.79 25.75
CA PRO A 92 -7.40 0.81 27.21
C PRO A 92 -6.43 1.88 27.76
N SER A 93 -6.72 2.46 28.91
CA SER A 93 -6.01 3.62 29.48
C SER A 93 -4.59 3.34 30.03
N GLY A 94 -3.89 2.33 29.51
CA GLY A 94 -2.56 1.88 29.96
C GLY A 94 -1.40 2.35 29.06
N ASN A 95 -0.21 2.46 29.66
CA ASN A 95 1.05 2.77 28.97
C ASN A 95 1.67 1.46 28.45
N PHE A 96 1.48 1.14 27.17
CA PHE A 96 1.75 -0.20 26.62
C PHE A 96 3.07 -0.38 25.85
N GLY A 97 4.00 0.59 25.89
CA GLY A 97 5.29 0.48 25.19
C GLY A 97 5.19 0.49 23.66
N PHE A 98 4.02 0.82 23.12
CA PHE A 98 3.80 1.05 21.69
C PHE A 98 3.84 2.55 21.39
N GLU A 99 4.42 2.94 20.27
CA GLU A 99 4.37 4.32 19.80
C GLU A 99 3.17 4.57 18.90
N VAL A 100 2.42 5.62 19.23
CA VAL A 100 1.23 6.08 18.52
C VAL A 100 1.66 7.15 17.51
N LYS A 101 1.79 6.80 16.22
CA LYS A 101 2.08 7.80 15.17
C LYS A 101 0.79 8.51 14.73
N GLU A 102 0.65 9.80 15.05
CA GLU A 102 -0.37 10.69 14.46
C GLU A 102 0.16 11.24 13.11
N ASN A 103 -0.65 11.18 12.04
CA ASN A 103 -0.37 11.92 10.80
C ASN A 103 -1.54 12.87 10.50
N HIS A 104 -1.20 14.10 10.11
CA HIS A 104 -2.10 15.25 10.02
C HIS A 104 -3.36 15.06 9.17
N ILE A 105 -4.43 15.68 9.68
CA ILE A 105 -5.81 15.75 9.20
C ILE A 105 -5.91 16.58 7.91
N ASN A 106 -6.66 16.08 6.93
CA ASN A 106 -7.61 16.92 6.18
C ASN A 106 -8.97 16.20 6.16
N GLU A 107 -10.02 16.98 6.42
CA GLU A 107 -11.35 16.58 6.88
C GLU A 107 -12.05 15.50 6.02
N LEU A 108 -12.32 14.33 6.62
CA LEU A 108 -13.66 13.70 6.72
C LEU A 108 -13.65 12.32 7.44
N TYR A 109 -12.48 11.74 7.75
CA TYR A 109 -12.37 10.50 8.51
C TYR A 109 -11.28 10.65 9.57
N LYS A 110 -11.61 10.44 10.86
CA LYS A 110 -10.59 10.30 11.91
C LYS A 110 -9.68 9.11 11.54
N MET A 111 -8.44 9.38 11.13
CA MET A 111 -7.45 8.33 10.90
C MET A 111 -7.09 7.64 12.22
N PRO A 112 -7.02 6.30 12.26
CA PRO A 112 -6.57 5.56 13.43
C PRO A 112 -5.05 5.61 13.57
N ASN A 113 -4.58 5.48 14.81
CA ASN A 113 -3.17 5.58 15.15
C ASN A 113 -2.46 4.24 14.90
N PHE A 114 -1.20 4.31 14.45
CA PHE A 114 -0.33 3.15 14.20
C PHE A 114 0.39 2.73 15.49
N ILE A 115 0.60 1.43 15.69
CA ILE A 115 1.18 0.83 16.90
C ILE A 115 2.35 -0.08 16.48
N GLU A 116 3.59 0.28 16.89
CA GLU A 116 4.82 -0.48 16.62
C GLU A 116 5.44 -0.96 17.95
N ASN A 117 5.80 -2.25 18.08
CA ASN A 117 6.33 -2.82 19.33
C ASN A 117 7.79 -2.40 19.53
N LYS A 118 7.97 -1.32 20.27
CA LYS A 118 9.29 -0.71 20.51
C LYS A 118 10.27 -1.66 21.20
N LYS A 119 9.80 -2.52 22.11
CA LYS A 119 10.65 -3.49 22.82
C LYS A 119 11.22 -4.53 21.84
N ALA A 120 10.38 -5.07 20.95
CA ALA A 120 10.78 -6.04 19.94
C ALA A 120 11.78 -5.44 18.93
N GLU A 121 11.54 -4.23 18.45
CA GLU A 121 12.46 -3.56 17.51
C GLU A 121 13.82 -3.25 18.16
N ILE A 122 13.83 -2.83 19.43
CA ILE A 122 15.07 -2.65 20.19
C ILE A 122 15.84 -3.98 20.30
N PHE A 123 15.17 -5.08 20.65
CA PHE A 123 15.82 -6.40 20.70
C PHE A 123 16.42 -6.79 19.35
N ARG A 124 15.66 -6.63 18.26
CA ARG A 124 16.11 -6.92 16.90
C ARG A 124 17.37 -6.14 16.57
N ARG A 125 17.40 -4.83 16.84
CA ARG A 125 18.58 -3.99 16.60
C ARG A 125 19.76 -4.37 17.46
N LEU A 126 19.53 -4.61 18.75
CA LEU A 126 20.58 -5.04 19.69
C LEU A 126 21.22 -6.36 19.28
N SER A 127 20.46 -7.31 18.70
CA SER A 127 21.03 -8.57 18.19
C SER A 127 22.09 -8.36 17.10
N ILE A 128 21.97 -7.26 16.35
CA ILE A 128 22.88 -6.89 15.27
C ILE A 128 24.10 -6.18 15.83
N ILE A 129 23.93 -5.22 16.75
CA ILE A 129 24.99 -4.29 17.17
C ILE A 129 25.67 -4.63 18.51
N ALA A 130 25.08 -5.50 19.33
CA ALA A 130 25.55 -5.78 20.69
C ALA A 130 25.69 -7.28 20.98
N ILE A 131 26.61 -7.62 21.88
CA ILE A 131 26.78 -8.95 22.48
C ILE A 131 26.83 -8.76 24.00
N PHE A 132 26.10 -9.57 24.76
CA PHE A 132 26.19 -9.56 26.22
C PHE A 132 26.98 -10.78 26.67
N GLU A 133 28.11 -10.56 27.33
CA GLU A 133 28.92 -11.62 27.94
C GLU A 133 28.62 -11.66 29.43
N VAL A 134 28.04 -12.76 29.89
CA VAL A 134 27.78 -13.00 31.31
C VAL A 134 28.98 -13.71 31.90
N SER A 135 29.53 -13.17 32.98
CA SER A 135 30.60 -13.76 33.77
C SER A 135 30.16 -13.93 35.21
N ILE A 136 30.34 -15.14 35.75
CA ILE A 136 30.02 -15.42 37.15
C ILE A 136 31.29 -15.28 37.98
N HIS A 137 31.21 -14.51 39.08
CA HIS A 137 32.37 -14.34 39.93
C HIS A 137 32.79 -15.69 40.54
N PRO A 138 34.10 -16.03 40.54
CA PRO A 138 34.62 -17.33 40.96
C PRO A 138 34.14 -17.89 42.31
N ALA A 139 33.75 -17.02 43.24
CA ALA A 139 33.23 -17.40 44.55
C ALA A 139 31.82 -18.02 44.51
N TYR A 140 31.09 -17.85 43.40
CA TYR A 140 29.69 -18.27 43.26
C TYR A 140 29.49 -19.36 42.21
N SER A 141 30.56 -19.91 41.65
CA SER A 141 30.48 -21.01 40.68
C SER A 141 31.56 -22.05 40.93
N THR A 142 31.22 -23.33 40.74
CA THR A 142 32.13 -24.48 40.85
C THR A 142 33.08 -24.61 39.65
N GLU A 143 32.82 -23.86 38.58
CA GLU A 143 33.68 -23.77 37.41
C GLU A 143 33.77 -22.32 36.93
N ASN A 144 34.67 -22.05 35.98
CA ASN A 144 34.68 -20.76 35.30
C ASN A 144 33.51 -20.71 34.33
N ILE A 145 32.52 -19.85 34.60
CA ILE A 145 31.32 -19.70 33.78
C ILE A 145 31.36 -18.33 33.12
N ASN A 146 31.67 -18.33 31.82
CA ASN A 146 31.51 -17.19 30.93
C ASN A 146 30.75 -17.65 29.69
N PHE A 147 29.70 -16.93 29.29
CA PHE A 147 28.96 -17.22 28.06
C PHE A 147 28.38 -15.95 27.44
N GLU A 148 28.22 -15.99 26.12
CA GLU A 148 27.58 -14.91 25.36
C GLU A 148 26.09 -15.22 25.17
N CYS A 149 25.25 -14.19 25.26
CA CYS A 149 23.81 -14.29 25.02
C CYS A 149 23.24 -12.97 24.45
N SER A 150 22.01 -13.02 23.96
CA SER A 150 21.24 -11.81 23.64
C SER A 150 20.69 -11.14 24.92
N LEU A 151 20.21 -9.90 24.81
CA LEU A 151 19.55 -9.22 25.95
C LEU A 151 18.25 -9.92 26.35
N GLU A 152 17.51 -10.46 25.38
CA GLU A 152 16.28 -11.22 25.62
C GLU A 152 16.56 -12.54 26.34
N GLU A 153 17.59 -13.28 25.92
CA GLU A 153 18.05 -14.48 26.61
C GLU A 153 18.52 -14.16 28.03
N LEU A 154 19.20 -13.03 28.22
CA LEU A 154 19.62 -12.57 29.55
C LEU A 154 18.41 -12.31 30.45
N GLU A 155 17.36 -11.62 29.98
CA GLU A 155 16.12 -11.42 30.75
C GLU A 155 15.55 -12.76 31.24
N ASN A 156 15.47 -13.76 30.36
CA ASN A 156 14.96 -15.10 30.71
C ASN A 156 15.85 -15.82 31.73
N ILE A 157 17.17 -15.75 31.59
CA ILE A 157 18.12 -16.35 32.54
C ILE A 157 17.97 -15.69 33.91
N LEU A 158 17.85 -14.36 33.97
CA LEU A 158 17.68 -13.62 35.21
C LEU A 158 16.33 -13.98 35.88
N GLU A 159 15.26 -14.13 35.10
CA GLU A 159 13.93 -14.50 35.61
C GLU A 159 13.93 -15.89 36.26
N ILE A 160 14.48 -16.89 35.57
CA ILE A 160 14.55 -18.25 36.09
C ILE A 160 15.34 -18.30 37.40
N ASN A 161 16.52 -17.68 37.42
CA ASN A 161 17.37 -17.71 38.62
C ASN A 161 16.79 -16.86 39.76
N TYR A 162 16.14 -15.73 39.47
CA TYR A 162 15.40 -14.97 40.46
C TYR A 162 14.37 -15.84 41.18
N ASN A 163 13.50 -16.53 40.42
CA ASN A 163 12.44 -17.36 40.99
C ASN A 163 13.00 -18.50 41.84
N ILE A 164 14.06 -19.19 41.36
CA ILE A 164 14.72 -20.27 42.14
C ILE A 164 15.21 -19.75 43.49
N TRP A 165 15.90 -18.60 43.52
CA TRP A 165 16.47 -18.07 44.75
C TRP A 165 15.45 -17.40 45.66
N GLU A 166 14.39 -16.82 45.10
CA GLU A 166 13.27 -16.26 45.86
C GLU A 166 12.52 -17.37 46.62
N ASP A 167 12.25 -18.50 45.97
CA ASP A 167 11.60 -19.66 46.58
C ASP A 167 12.41 -20.27 47.74
N LEU A 168 13.74 -20.08 47.72
CA LEU A 168 14.66 -20.60 48.74
C LEU A 168 14.97 -19.61 49.86
N TYR A 169 14.67 -18.33 49.65
CA TYR A 169 15.05 -17.28 50.58
C TYR A 169 14.28 -17.40 51.90
N GLN A 170 14.99 -17.27 53.02
CA GLN A 170 14.40 -17.17 54.36
C GLN A 170 14.85 -15.86 55.00
N ASP A 171 13.96 -15.16 55.72
CA ASP A 171 14.27 -13.87 56.38
C ASP A 171 15.44 -13.95 57.39
N THR A 172 15.80 -15.15 57.84
CA THR A 172 16.94 -15.40 58.74
C THR A 172 18.29 -15.50 58.02
N ASP A 173 18.30 -15.59 56.69
CA ASP A 173 19.52 -15.74 55.90
C ASP A 173 20.30 -14.43 55.84
N ASN A 174 21.63 -14.50 55.95
CA ASN A 174 22.50 -13.33 55.84
C ASN A 174 22.87 -12.96 54.39
N ILE A 175 22.18 -13.56 53.42
CA ILE A 175 22.34 -13.32 51.99
C ILE A 175 21.00 -13.42 51.31
N ASN A 176 20.79 -12.56 50.32
CA ASN A 176 19.68 -12.64 49.41
C ASN A 176 20.20 -12.69 47.96
N TYR A 177 20.30 -13.90 47.40
CA TYR A 177 20.70 -14.06 46.00
C TYR A 177 19.62 -13.60 45.01
N SER A 178 18.32 -13.69 45.36
CA SER A 178 17.25 -13.19 44.49
C SER A 178 17.37 -11.68 44.27
N ALA A 179 17.82 -10.92 45.29
CA ALA A 179 18.09 -9.49 45.18
C ALA A 179 19.17 -9.15 44.14
N VAL A 180 20.18 -10.01 43.93
CA VAL A 180 21.21 -9.82 42.90
C VAL A 180 20.57 -9.88 41.51
N TYR A 181 19.77 -10.92 41.25
CA TYR A 181 19.04 -11.09 40.00
C TYR A 181 17.99 -9.98 39.79
N GLN A 182 17.28 -9.59 40.84
CA GLN A 182 16.29 -8.52 40.80
C GLN A 182 16.92 -7.16 40.46
N ASN A 183 18.11 -6.86 40.99
CA ASN A 183 18.83 -5.63 40.65
C ASN A 183 19.16 -5.56 39.15
N LEU A 184 19.67 -6.65 38.58
CA LEU A 184 19.93 -6.72 37.14
C LEU A 184 18.64 -6.60 36.31
N LYS A 185 17.55 -7.25 36.72
CA LYS A 185 16.23 -7.08 36.10
C LYS A 185 15.76 -5.62 36.14
N ASN A 186 15.91 -4.95 37.28
CA ASN A 186 15.52 -3.54 37.44
C ASN A 186 16.35 -2.60 36.53
N LYS A 187 17.64 -2.90 36.33
CA LYS A 187 18.49 -2.18 35.38
C LYS A 187 17.99 -2.30 33.94
N ILE A 188 17.66 -3.52 33.50
CA ILE A 188 17.10 -3.77 32.16
C ILE A 188 15.72 -3.11 32.02
N SER A 189 14.88 -3.17 33.06
CA SER A 189 13.58 -2.48 33.08
C SER A 189 13.73 -0.97 32.96
N SER A 190 14.72 -0.37 33.65
CA SER A 190 15.01 1.06 33.55
C SER A 190 15.50 1.46 32.16
N PHE A 191 16.34 0.61 31.54
CA PHE A 191 16.76 0.77 30.15
C PHE A 191 15.55 0.85 29.19
N PHE A 192 14.59 -0.06 29.28
CA PHE A 192 13.39 0.00 28.43
C PHE A 192 12.45 1.15 28.79
N THR A 193 12.35 1.51 30.07
CA THR A 193 11.55 2.66 30.52
C THR A 193 12.03 3.96 29.88
N TYR A 194 13.34 4.15 29.72
CA TYR A 194 13.89 5.29 28.98
C TYR A 194 13.40 5.33 27.53
N PHE A 195 13.50 4.22 26.80
CA PHE A 195 13.10 4.20 25.38
C PHE A 195 11.60 4.36 25.16
N ASN A 196 10.77 3.96 26.13
CA ASN A 196 9.34 4.21 26.07
C ASN A 196 8.97 5.71 26.05
N THR A 197 9.90 6.60 26.43
CA THR A 197 9.69 8.06 26.38
C THR A 197 10.07 8.72 25.05
N LEU A 198 10.82 8.02 24.20
CA LEU A 198 11.31 8.54 22.91
C LEU A 198 10.45 8.05 21.75
N ASN A 199 10.53 8.70 20.59
CA ASN A 199 10.01 8.12 19.35
C ASN A 199 11.01 7.10 18.74
N ILE A 200 10.53 6.12 17.99
CA ILE A 200 11.29 4.97 17.49
C ILE A 200 12.29 5.41 16.41
N GLU A 201 11.91 6.43 15.64
CA GLU A 201 12.74 7.10 14.62
C GLU A 201 13.93 7.83 15.25
N ASP A 202 13.79 8.27 16.50
CA ASP A 202 14.85 8.96 17.25
C ASP A 202 15.83 7.99 17.92
N ILE A 203 15.51 6.69 17.96
CA ILE A 203 16.40 5.68 18.55
C ILE A 203 17.53 5.41 17.54
N THR A 204 18.72 5.92 17.80
CA THR A 204 19.92 5.59 17.00
C THR A 204 20.75 4.50 17.68
N ASP A 205 21.63 3.83 16.93
CA ASP A 205 22.53 2.81 17.50
C ASP A 205 23.46 3.41 18.55
N GLU A 206 23.87 4.67 18.38
CA GLU A 206 24.65 5.40 19.38
C GLU A 206 23.89 5.60 20.69
N ILE A 207 22.58 5.94 20.61
CA ILE A 207 21.73 6.07 21.79
C ILE A 207 21.56 4.71 22.46
N LEU A 208 21.28 3.64 21.70
CA LEU A 208 21.21 2.28 22.25
C LEU A 208 22.47 1.92 23.03
N HIS A 209 23.63 2.16 22.45
CA HIS A 209 24.89 1.88 23.12
C HIS A 209 25.13 2.73 24.36
N ARG A 210 24.80 4.03 24.32
CA ARG A 210 24.92 4.94 25.45
C ARG A 210 24.03 4.50 26.61
N GLU A 211 22.80 4.11 26.33
CA GLU A 211 21.85 3.73 27.37
C GLU A 211 22.14 2.34 27.95
N ILE A 212 22.71 1.41 27.18
CA ILE A 212 23.26 0.17 27.77
C ILE A 212 24.34 0.54 28.79
N SER A 213 25.21 1.51 28.47
CA SER A 213 26.25 1.97 29.38
C SER A 213 25.71 2.66 30.63
N ASN A 214 24.65 3.45 30.48
CA ASN A 214 24.04 4.17 31.60
C ASN A 214 23.30 3.25 32.56
N TYR A 215 22.53 2.30 32.04
CA TYR A 215 21.60 1.50 32.85
C TYR A 215 22.12 0.10 33.18
N ILE A 216 22.80 -0.57 32.24
CA ILE A 216 23.13 -1.99 32.36
C ILE A 216 24.59 -2.17 32.85
N THR A 217 25.58 -1.78 32.03
CA THR A 217 27.01 -1.97 32.34
C THR A 217 27.93 -1.01 31.60
N THR A 218 28.93 -0.49 32.30
CA THR A 218 30.00 0.34 31.72
C THR A 218 31.20 -0.47 31.23
N SER A 219 31.21 -1.79 31.46
CA SER A 219 32.29 -2.68 31.02
C SER A 219 32.07 -3.11 29.56
N ILE A 220 32.88 -2.57 28.65
CA ILE A 220 32.68 -2.69 27.20
C ILE A 220 33.98 -3.10 26.51
N THR A 221 33.87 -4.05 25.58
CA THR A 221 34.92 -4.38 24.62
C THR A 221 34.44 -4.04 23.21
N TYR A 222 35.25 -3.30 22.46
CA TYR A 222 34.91 -2.84 21.11
C TYR A 222 35.35 -3.87 20.05
N PHE A 223 34.43 -4.21 19.14
CA PHE A 223 34.70 -5.01 17.93
C PHE A 223 34.38 -4.16 16.69
N GLU A 224 34.87 -4.56 15.52
CA GLU A 224 34.72 -3.77 14.27
C GLU A 224 33.25 -3.41 13.97
N ASN A 225 32.31 -4.33 14.22
CA ASN A 225 30.89 -4.15 13.89
C ASN A 225 29.95 -4.26 15.09
N LYS A 226 30.45 -4.53 16.31
CA LYS A 226 29.63 -4.76 17.52
C LYS A 226 30.31 -4.24 18.78
N ARG A 227 29.52 -4.03 19.84
CA ARG A 227 30.03 -3.79 21.19
C ARG A 227 29.68 -4.97 22.08
N LYS A 228 30.69 -5.50 22.79
CA LYS A 228 30.48 -6.56 23.77
C LYS A 228 30.39 -5.94 25.17
N TYR A 229 29.33 -6.26 25.89
CA TYR A 229 29.02 -5.74 27.21
C TYR A 229 29.19 -6.84 28.26
N LEU A 230 30.08 -6.63 29.23
CA LEU A 230 30.32 -7.61 30.29
C LEU A 230 29.35 -7.40 31.46
N ILE A 231 28.62 -8.46 31.81
CA ILE A 231 27.68 -8.55 32.92
C ILE A 231 28.27 -9.49 33.97
N ASN A 232 28.68 -8.93 35.11
CA ASN A 232 29.18 -9.72 36.23
C ASN A 232 28.01 -10.08 37.17
N ILE A 233 27.85 -11.37 37.46
CA ILE A 233 26.85 -11.86 38.42
C ILE A 233 27.56 -12.42 39.65
N GLU A 234 27.19 -11.91 40.82
CA GLU A 234 27.72 -12.28 42.14
C GLU A 234 26.73 -13.21 42.89
N ALA A 235 26.25 -14.23 42.19
CA ALA A 235 25.32 -15.22 42.73
C ALA A 235 25.46 -16.55 41.95
N PRO A 236 25.18 -17.72 42.58
CA PRO A 236 25.23 -18.99 41.85
C PRO A 236 24.09 -19.08 40.86
N ILE A 237 24.36 -19.68 39.70
CA ILE A 237 23.48 -19.67 38.52
C ILE A 237 23.19 -21.09 38.03
N ASN A 238 22.00 -21.31 37.49
CA ASN A 238 21.54 -22.58 36.93
C ASN A 238 22.34 -23.11 35.72
N LYS A 239 23.31 -22.33 35.21
CA LYS A 239 24.27 -22.76 34.18
C LYS A 239 25.47 -23.53 34.76
N ASP A 240 25.66 -23.51 36.08
CA ASP A 240 26.72 -24.27 36.74
C ASP A 240 26.42 -25.77 36.73
N LYS A 241 27.38 -26.60 36.29
CA LYS A 241 27.22 -28.07 36.26
C LYS A 241 26.85 -28.69 37.61
N ASN A 242 27.29 -28.09 38.71
CA ASN A 242 26.98 -28.55 40.06
C ASN A 242 25.95 -27.65 40.76
N PHE A 243 25.17 -26.85 40.02
CA PHE A 243 24.18 -25.94 40.60
C PHE A 243 23.24 -26.64 41.58
N ILE A 244 22.71 -27.81 41.20
CA ILE A 244 21.82 -28.61 42.07
C ILE A 244 22.48 -28.95 43.40
N LYS A 245 23.77 -29.30 43.41
CA LYS A 245 24.51 -29.60 44.65
C LYS A 245 24.70 -28.36 45.52
N ILE A 246 24.89 -27.19 44.91
CA ILE A 246 24.93 -25.90 45.64
C ILE A 246 23.57 -25.68 46.31
N ILE A 247 22.46 -25.90 45.61
CA ILE A 247 21.10 -25.75 46.16
C ILE A 247 20.83 -26.75 47.29
N GLU A 248 21.21 -28.01 47.12
CA GLU A 248 21.07 -29.04 48.15
C GLU A 248 21.86 -28.69 49.41
N PHE A 249 23.11 -28.24 49.26
CA PHE A 249 23.92 -27.77 50.38
C PHE A 249 23.31 -26.54 51.04
N TYR A 250 22.83 -25.56 50.25
CA TYR A 250 22.19 -24.36 50.77
C TYR A 250 20.99 -24.73 51.65
N LYS A 251 20.07 -25.57 51.15
CA LYS A 251 18.92 -26.08 51.91
C LYS A 251 19.34 -26.82 53.17
N TYR A 252 20.31 -27.73 53.05
CA TYR A 252 20.84 -28.46 54.21
C TYR A 252 21.35 -27.50 55.29
N TYR A 253 22.11 -26.47 54.90
CA TYR A 253 22.67 -25.51 55.84
C TYR A 253 21.57 -24.65 56.50
N GLN A 254 20.52 -24.27 55.75
CA GLN A 254 19.34 -23.60 56.29
C GLN A 254 18.60 -24.47 57.33
N GLU A 255 18.36 -25.75 57.02
CA GLU A 255 17.66 -26.67 57.91
C GLU A 255 18.37 -26.85 59.26
N GLN A 256 19.71 -26.87 59.24
CA GLN A 256 20.51 -26.96 60.46
C GLN A 256 20.57 -25.64 61.27
N LYS A 257 20.06 -24.54 60.70
CA LYS A 257 20.05 -23.19 61.31
C LYS A 257 21.43 -22.73 61.76
N PHE A 258 22.44 -22.97 60.93
CA PHE A 258 23.80 -22.51 61.18
C PHE A 258 23.98 -21.05 60.75
N ASP A 259 24.83 -20.32 61.47
CA ASP A 259 25.12 -18.92 61.15
C ASP A 259 25.92 -18.79 59.84
N ASN A 260 25.73 -17.67 59.15
CA ASN A 260 26.51 -17.24 57.99
C ASN A 260 26.47 -18.21 56.79
N ILE A 261 25.27 -18.42 56.24
CA ILE A 261 25.04 -19.27 55.06
C ILE A 261 25.76 -18.76 53.82
N LEU A 262 25.99 -17.45 53.68
CA LEU A 262 26.80 -16.89 52.60
C LEU A 262 28.21 -17.49 52.58
N SER A 263 28.92 -17.38 53.70
CA SER A 263 30.30 -17.87 53.79
C SER A 263 30.36 -19.38 53.70
N ALA A 264 29.33 -20.08 54.19
CA ALA A 264 29.24 -21.53 54.06
C ALA A 264 29.06 -21.96 52.61
N THR A 265 28.17 -21.29 51.87
CA THR A 265 27.92 -21.56 50.45
C THR A 265 29.17 -21.28 49.61
N ILE A 266 29.83 -20.14 49.83
CA ILE A 266 31.10 -19.82 49.16
C ILE A 266 32.19 -20.85 49.49
N SER A 267 32.31 -21.27 50.76
CA SER A 267 33.29 -22.28 51.16
C SER A 267 33.00 -23.64 50.53
N TYR A 268 31.72 -24.01 50.42
CA TYR A 268 31.31 -25.24 49.73
C TYR A 268 31.68 -25.21 48.25
N ILE A 269 31.39 -24.09 47.57
CA ILE A 269 31.78 -23.87 46.18
C ILE A 269 33.31 -23.91 46.03
N ASP A 270 34.06 -23.28 46.93
CA ASP A 270 35.53 -23.28 46.91
C ASP A 270 36.11 -24.69 47.09
N ILE A 271 35.51 -25.54 47.93
CA ILE A 271 35.89 -26.96 48.04
C ILE A 271 35.60 -27.70 46.73
N TYR A 272 34.47 -27.44 46.07
CA TYR A 272 34.20 -28.06 44.76
C TYR A 272 35.24 -27.69 43.70
N ARG A 273 35.72 -26.44 43.72
CA ARG A 273 36.80 -25.99 42.83
C ARG A 273 38.15 -26.59 43.19
N ASN A 274 38.40 -26.76 44.49
CA ASN A 274 39.69 -27.11 45.07
C ASN A 274 39.49 -28.21 46.14
N PRO A 275 39.26 -29.48 45.75
CA PRO A 275 38.90 -30.57 46.67
C PRO A 275 39.88 -30.75 47.84
N GLU A 276 41.16 -30.43 47.66
CA GLU A 276 42.20 -30.49 48.68
C GLU A 276 41.92 -29.57 49.88
N LYS A 277 41.15 -28.49 49.69
CA LYS A 277 40.75 -27.58 50.77
C LYS A 277 39.82 -28.25 51.78
N ALA A 278 39.11 -29.32 51.39
CA ALA A 278 38.22 -30.05 52.29
C ALA A 278 38.94 -30.48 53.58
N GLY A 279 40.18 -30.98 53.47
CA GLY A 279 40.96 -31.38 54.64
C GLY A 279 41.29 -30.22 55.57
N THR A 280 41.69 -29.07 55.02
CA THR A 280 41.99 -27.87 55.81
C THR A 280 40.75 -27.26 56.46
N PHE A 281 39.63 -27.24 55.73
CA PHE A 281 38.37 -26.67 56.21
C PHE A 281 37.70 -27.55 57.26
N LEU A 282 37.87 -28.87 57.20
CA LEU A 282 37.38 -29.82 58.20
C LEU A 282 38.02 -29.62 59.58
N ASN A 283 39.24 -29.07 59.65
CA ASN A 283 39.90 -28.77 60.92
C ASN A 283 39.71 -27.31 61.38
N ASN A 284 38.84 -26.55 60.70
CA ASN A 284 38.63 -25.15 60.99
C ASN A 284 37.60 -24.96 62.12
N SER A 285 37.85 -24.01 63.04
CA SER A 285 36.94 -23.70 64.16
C SER A 285 35.65 -23.00 63.73
N TYR A 286 35.64 -22.36 62.56
CA TYR A 286 34.45 -21.69 62.04
C TYR A 286 33.51 -22.69 61.36
N LYS A 287 32.25 -22.69 61.82
CA LYS A 287 31.18 -23.57 61.32
C LYS A 287 30.97 -23.48 59.80
N TYR A 288 31.08 -22.28 59.24
CA TYR A 288 30.95 -22.01 57.81
C TYR A 288 32.14 -22.48 56.96
N TYR A 289 33.20 -23.04 57.56
CA TYR A 289 34.23 -23.82 56.86
C TYR A 289 34.09 -25.32 57.15
N PHE A 290 33.88 -25.65 58.43
CA PHE A 290 33.76 -27.03 58.91
C PHE A 290 32.62 -27.80 58.23
N TYR A 291 31.39 -27.27 58.25
CA TYR A 291 30.23 -27.98 57.75
C TYR A 291 30.21 -28.14 56.22
N PRO A 292 30.60 -27.15 55.41
CA PRO A 292 30.81 -27.35 53.98
C PRO A 292 31.78 -28.50 53.68
N ALA A 293 32.92 -28.56 54.36
CA ALA A 293 33.91 -29.63 54.20
C ALA A 293 33.35 -30.99 54.61
N PHE A 294 32.67 -31.04 55.76
CA PHE A 294 32.01 -32.25 56.23
C PHE A 294 30.95 -32.75 55.25
N TYR A 295 30.09 -31.86 54.75
CA TYR A 295 29.03 -32.20 53.79
C TYR A 295 29.61 -32.69 52.46
N TYR A 296 30.64 -32.01 51.94
CA TYR A 296 31.35 -32.42 50.73
C TYR A 296 31.96 -33.83 50.87
N LEU A 297 32.70 -34.08 51.96
CA LEU A 297 33.33 -35.39 52.20
C LEU A 297 32.29 -36.48 52.45
N LYS A 298 31.18 -36.16 53.14
CA LYS A 298 30.04 -37.09 53.31
C LYS A 298 29.53 -37.57 51.95
N GLY A 299 29.33 -36.65 51.00
CA GLY A 299 28.91 -36.98 49.63
C GLY A 299 29.95 -37.79 48.87
N GLN A 300 31.24 -37.51 49.06
CA GLN A 300 32.32 -38.19 48.35
C GLN A 300 32.59 -39.62 48.85
N PHE A 301 32.41 -39.87 50.14
CA PHE A 301 32.66 -41.18 50.76
C PHE A 301 31.42 -42.08 50.82
N ASN A 302 30.30 -41.67 50.21
CA ASN A 302 29.04 -42.42 50.24
C ASN A 302 28.65 -42.82 51.68
N ILE A 303 28.87 -41.92 52.65
CA ILE A 303 28.48 -42.17 54.04
C ILE A 303 26.95 -42.03 54.12
N GLU A 304 26.26 -43.12 53.82
CA GLU A 304 24.80 -43.26 53.95
C GLU A 304 24.42 -43.18 55.43
N PHE A 305 23.80 -42.07 55.81
CA PHE A 305 22.75 -42.15 56.83
C PHE A 305 21.47 -42.36 56.06
N SER A 306 20.95 -43.59 56.11
CA SER A 306 19.66 -43.96 55.53
C SER A 306 18.59 -42.98 56.04
N ASN A 307 18.24 -42.02 55.20
CA ASN A 307 17.09 -41.17 55.42
C ASN A 307 16.10 -41.62 54.34
N THR A 308 15.36 -42.68 54.65
CA THR A 308 14.55 -43.48 53.71
C THR A 308 13.61 -42.62 52.85
N LYS A 309 13.22 -41.43 53.33
CA LYS A 309 12.40 -40.47 52.59
C LYS A 309 13.12 -39.80 51.40
N ILE A 310 14.43 -39.55 51.54
CA ILE A 310 15.26 -38.94 50.48
C ILE A 310 15.55 -39.97 49.39
N ASP A 311 15.79 -41.22 49.75
CA ASP A 311 16.01 -42.30 48.77
C ASP A 311 14.77 -42.58 47.92
N ASP A 312 13.58 -42.46 48.51
CA ASP A 312 12.31 -42.55 47.80
C ASP A 312 12.12 -41.37 46.82
N GLU A 313 12.42 -40.13 47.23
CA GLU A 313 12.38 -38.96 46.34
C GLU A 313 13.44 -39.04 45.22
N ILE A 314 14.66 -39.50 45.51
CA ILE A 314 15.72 -39.72 44.51
C ILE A 314 15.31 -40.80 43.51
N ASN A 315 14.65 -41.87 43.96
CA ASN A 315 14.15 -42.92 43.08
C ASN A 315 13.01 -42.43 42.19
N ILE A 316 12.09 -41.62 42.73
CA ILE A 316 11.04 -40.96 41.93
C ILE A 316 11.67 -40.05 40.88
N LEU A 317 12.63 -39.20 41.28
CA LEU A 317 13.34 -38.31 40.36
C LEU A 317 14.12 -39.08 39.28
N LYS A 318 14.73 -40.23 39.61
CA LYS A 318 15.38 -41.11 38.61
C LYS A 318 14.38 -41.66 37.59
N ILE A 319 13.20 -42.06 38.04
CA ILE A 319 12.13 -42.56 37.16
C ILE A 319 11.62 -41.43 36.26
N GLU A 320 11.40 -40.24 36.81
CA GLU A 320 11.03 -39.04 36.05
C GLU A 320 12.12 -38.63 35.05
N LEU A 321 13.39 -38.70 35.44
CA LEU A 321 14.52 -38.41 34.56
C LEU A 321 14.61 -39.43 33.41
N SER A 322 14.44 -40.72 33.71
CA SER A 322 14.47 -41.79 32.70
C SER A 322 13.31 -41.66 31.71
N THR A 323 12.11 -41.31 32.20
CA THR A 323 10.95 -41.04 31.34
C THR A 323 11.12 -39.74 30.54
N MET A 324 11.77 -38.72 31.09
CA MET A 324 12.18 -37.54 30.32
C MET A 324 13.22 -37.87 29.24
N GLU A 325 14.25 -38.66 29.55
CA GLU A 325 15.27 -39.08 28.59
C GLU A 325 14.69 -39.90 27.42
N GLU A 326 13.62 -40.65 27.65
CA GLU A 326 12.92 -41.37 26.58
C GLU A 326 11.97 -40.46 25.77
N THR A 327 11.33 -39.47 26.42
CA THR A 327 10.32 -38.60 25.79
C THR A 327 10.93 -37.41 25.06
N ILE A 328 12.06 -36.86 25.51
CA ILE A 328 12.78 -35.76 24.85
C ILE A 328 13.16 -36.09 23.40
N PRO A 329 13.81 -37.24 23.08
CA PRO A 329 14.15 -37.57 21.70
C PRO A 329 12.91 -37.83 20.83
N LYS A 330 11.84 -38.40 21.40
CA LYS A 330 10.55 -38.57 20.69
C LYS A 330 9.94 -37.22 20.32
N ARG A 331 9.82 -36.29 21.29
CA ARG A 331 9.35 -34.92 21.04
C ARG A 331 10.26 -34.15 20.08
N LYS A 332 11.58 -34.30 20.20
CA LYS A 332 12.53 -33.68 19.27
C LYS A 332 12.30 -34.17 17.84
N ASN A 333 12.07 -35.47 17.64
CA ASN A 333 11.77 -36.03 16.32
C ASN A 333 10.41 -35.59 15.79
N GLU A 334 9.38 -35.49 16.65
CA GLU A 334 8.06 -34.94 16.27
C GLU A 334 8.18 -33.48 15.81
N VAL A 335 8.89 -32.64 16.56
CA VAL A 335 9.15 -31.24 16.20
C VAL A 335 9.95 -31.15 14.90
N LEU A 336 10.98 -31.98 14.73
CA LEU A 336 11.79 -32.00 13.51
C LEU A 336 10.97 -32.44 12.29
N ASN A 337 10.11 -33.44 12.44
CA ASN A 337 9.20 -33.90 11.39
C ASN A 337 8.17 -32.84 11.03
N TYR A 338 7.59 -32.16 12.02
CA TYR A 338 6.67 -31.05 11.81
C TYR A 338 7.37 -29.86 11.12
N MET A 339 8.60 -29.54 11.52
CA MET A 339 9.38 -28.48 10.90
C MET A 339 9.74 -28.82 9.46
N LYS A 340 10.04 -30.08 9.17
CA LYS A 340 10.30 -30.57 7.82
C LYS A 340 9.05 -30.53 6.95
N SER A 341 7.90 -31.01 7.45
CA SER A 341 6.64 -30.92 6.69
C SER A 341 6.23 -29.47 6.42
N THR A 342 6.43 -28.59 7.39
CA THR A 342 6.18 -27.14 7.22
C THR A 342 7.11 -26.52 6.17
N SER A 343 8.37 -26.95 6.14
CA SER A 343 9.34 -26.51 5.11
C SER A 343 8.93 -26.99 3.72
N ASP A 344 8.52 -28.25 3.60
CA ASP A 344 8.08 -28.84 2.33
C ASP A 344 6.81 -28.13 1.82
N GLU A 345 5.85 -27.84 2.70
CA GLU A 345 4.66 -27.03 2.39
C GLU A 345 5.03 -25.60 1.96
N PHE A 346 6.00 -24.99 2.61
CA PHE A 346 6.49 -23.66 2.23
C PHE A 346 7.14 -23.65 0.85
N ASP A 347 7.91 -24.69 0.50
CA ASP A 347 8.50 -24.83 -0.83
C ASP A 347 7.44 -25.03 -1.92
N ILE A 348 6.38 -25.80 -1.63
CA ILE A 348 5.22 -25.95 -2.53
C ILE A 348 4.54 -24.59 -2.74
N TRP A 349 4.22 -23.89 -1.65
CA TRP A 349 3.58 -22.58 -1.71
C TRP A 349 4.43 -21.55 -2.45
N LYS A 350 5.75 -21.54 -2.23
CA LYS A 350 6.69 -20.66 -2.94
C LYS A 350 6.71 -20.93 -4.44
N ASN A 351 6.66 -22.19 -4.85
CA ASN A 351 6.63 -22.55 -6.27
C ASN A 351 5.29 -22.17 -6.91
N ASP A 352 4.18 -22.43 -6.25
CA ASP A 352 2.84 -22.04 -6.70
C ASP A 352 2.71 -20.50 -6.83
N PHE A 353 3.21 -19.76 -5.83
CA PHE A 353 3.26 -18.30 -5.89
C PHE A 353 4.11 -17.80 -7.06
N LYS A 354 5.24 -18.44 -7.34
CA LYS A 354 6.11 -18.07 -8.46
C LYS A 354 5.44 -18.34 -9.82
N GLU A 355 4.69 -19.43 -9.94
CA GLU A 355 3.92 -19.76 -11.13
C GLU A 355 2.81 -18.72 -11.35
N ASN A 356 2.02 -18.44 -10.31
CA ASN A 356 0.99 -17.40 -10.33
C ASN A 356 1.56 -16.03 -10.75
N ILE A 357 2.70 -15.59 -10.19
CA ILE A 357 3.30 -14.30 -10.59
C ILE A 357 3.68 -14.25 -12.08
N ASN A 358 4.09 -15.37 -12.67
CA ASN A 358 4.38 -15.41 -14.11
C ASN A 358 3.10 -15.33 -14.94
N ASP A 359 2.04 -16.04 -14.56
CA ASP A 359 0.75 -15.98 -15.25
C ASP A 359 0.17 -14.56 -15.20
N TRP A 360 0.22 -13.90 -14.05
CA TRP A 360 -0.23 -12.51 -13.90
C TRP A 360 0.61 -11.54 -14.74
N ARG A 361 1.92 -11.81 -14.88
CA ARG A 361 2.79 -11.00 -15.73
C ARG A 361 2.40 -11.12 -17.19
N ASP A 362 2.15 -12.34 -17.65
CA ASP A 362 1.75 -12.62 -19.02
C ASP A 362 0.38 -11.99 -19.33
N GLU A 363 -0.58 -12.06 -18.40
CA GLU A 363 -1.89 -11.37 -18.52
C GLU A 363 -1.74 -9.84 -18.61
N ILE A 364 -0.86 -9.24 -17.80
CA ILE A 364 -0.60 -7.80 -17.82
C ILE A 364 0.06 -7.38 -19.15
N ASP A 365 1.00 -8.18 -19.64
CA ASP A 365 1.69 -7.89 -20.91
C ASP A 365 0.71 -8.00 -22.10
N GLU A 366 -0.16 -9.03 -22.12
CA GLU A 366 -1.25 -9.13 -23.11
C GLU A 366 -2.23 -7.95 -23.04
N TRP A 367 -2.64 -7.57 -21.82
CA TRP A 367 -3.53 -6.43 -21.61
C TRP A 367 -2.90 -5.13 -22.10
N LYS A 368 -1.61 -4.91 -21.81
CA LYS A 368 -0.86 -3.73 -22.25
C LYS A 368 -0.79 -3.66 -23.77
N GLU A 369 -0.46 -4.75 -24.45
CA GLU A 369 -0.41 -4.80 -25.92
C GLU A 369 -1.79 -4.50 -26.53
N LYS A 370 -2.85 -5.05 -25.94
CA LYS A 370 -4.23 -4.81 -26.38
C LYS A 370 -4.66 -3.36 -26.20
N MET A 371 -4.27 -2.71 -25.11
CA MET A 371 -4.58 -1.32 -24.84
C MET A 371 -3.80 -0.37 -25.75
N GLU A 372 -2.52 -0.64 -26.01
CA GLU A 372 -1.70 0.14 -26.92
C GLU A 372 -2.26 0.12 -28.35
N LYS A 373 -2.69 -1.06 -28.83
CA LYS A 373 -3.38 -1.19 -30.12
C LYS A 373 -4.67 -0.37 -30.16
N LYS A 374 -5.52 -0.46 -29.13
CA LYS A 374 -6.78 0.32 -29.06
C LYS A 374 -6.54 1.82 -29.06
N LEU A 375 -5.56 2.29 -28.31
CA LEU A 375 -5.23 3.72 -28.20
C LEU A 375 -4.71 4.26 -29.53
N THR A 376 -3.86 3.49 -30.22
CA THR A 376 -3.35 3.85 -31.55
C THR A 376 -4.46 3.94 -32.59
N ILE A 377 -5.41 2.98 -32.59
CA ILE A 377 -6.58 3.02 -33.48
C ILE A 377 -7.42 4.27 -33.19
N LEU A 378 -7.70 4.55 -31.91
CA LEU A 378 -8.51 5.70 -31.50
C LEU A 378 -7.85 7.03 -31.91
N GLU A 379 -6.54 7.17 -31.70
CA GLU A 379 -5.78 8.36 -32.08
C GLU A 379 -5.82 8.61 -33.59
N ASN A 380 -5.64 7.56 -34.40
CA ASN A 380 -5.72 7.65 -35.86
C ASN A 380 -7.12 8.05 -36.33
N THR A 381 -8.17 7.44 -35.77
CA THR A 381 -9.56 7.80 -36.07
C THR A 381 -9.86 9.27 -35.73
N TYR A 382 -9.37 9.75 -34.58
CA TYR A 382 -9.60 11.12 -34.16
C TYR A 382 -8.83 12.14 -35.02
N LYS A 383 -7.59 11.81 -35.42
CA LYS A 383 -6.80 12.61 -36.37
C LYS A 383 -7.46 12.70 -37.75
N GLU A 384 -8.04 11.62 -38.26
CA GLU A 384 -8.76 11.66 -39.54
C GLU A 384 -10.07 12.46 -39.42
N LYS A 385 -10.80 12.35 -38.30
CA LYS A 385 -12.00 13.17 -38.05
C LYS A 385 -11.69 14.68 -38.09
N LEU A 386 -10.64 15.11 -37.37
CA LEU A 386 -10.23 16.52 -37.32
C LEU A 386 -9.84 17.09 -38.69
N LYS A 387 -9.30 16.27 -39.61
CA LYS A 387 -8.93 16.72 -40.97
C LYS A 387 -10.13 17.07 -41.84
N PHE A 388 -11.31 16.49 -41.63
CA PHE A 388 -12.46 16.59 -42.53
C PHE A 388 -13.67 17.34 -41.95
N GLU A 389 -13.67 17.68 -40.67
CA GLU A 389 -14.74 18.46 -40.01
C GLU A 389 -14.69 19.97 -40.38
N ALA A 390 -13.48 20.53 -40.50
CA ALA A 390 -13.26 21.92 -40.93
C ALA A 390 -13.74 22.22 -42.38
N PRO A 391 -13.51 21.36 -43.40
CA PRO A 391 -14.05 21.61 -44.73
C PRO A 391 -15.57 21.42 -44.83
N GLU A 392 -16.18 20.47 -44.10
CA GLU A 392 -17.65 20.29 -44.11
C GLU A 392 -18.37 21.54 -43.58
N THR A 393 -17.91 22.07 -42.46
CA THR A 393 -18.46 23.30 -41.86
C THR A 393 -18.35 24.49 -42.81
N LEU A 394 -17.20 24.65 -43.49
CA LEU A 394 -16.98 25.72 -44.46
C LEU A 394 -17.88 25.62 -45.71
N TRP A 395 -18.14 24.40 -46.22
CA TRP A 395 -19.05 24.22 -47.37
C TRP A 395 -20.51 24.46 -47.00
N ASN A 396 -20.94 24.03 -45.80
CA ASN A 396 -22.28 24.31 -45.29
C ASN A 396 -22.51 25.81 -45.07
N GLU A 397 -21.55 26.52 -44.49
CA GLU A 397 -21.64 27.97 -44.29
C GLU A 397 -21.72 28.74 -45.62
N LYS A 398 -20.93 28.35 -46.63
CA LYS A 398 -21.03 28.92 -47.97
C LYS A 398 -22.37 28.62 -48.65
N ALA A 399 -22.87 27.39 -48.52
CA ALA A 399 -24.19 27.02 -49.05
C ALA A 399 -25.30 27.87 -48.42
N GLU A 400 -25.26 28.10 -47.11
CA GLU A 400 -26.23 28.93 -46.41
C GLU A 400 -26.19 30.39 -46.90
N ASN A 401 -24.99 30.95 -47.06
CA ASN A 401 -24.78 32.30 -47.59
C ASN A 401 -25.34 32.47 -49.02
N TYR A 402 -25.06 31.53 -49.93
CA TYR A 402 -25.62 31.56 -51.29
C TYR A 402 -27.12 31.30 -51.31
N GLY A 403 -27.64 30.46 -50.42
CA GLY A 403 -29.07 30.23 -50.24
C GLY A 403 -29.82 31.47 -49.76
N CYS A 404 -29.24 32.23 -48.83
CA CYS A 404 -29.76 33.51 -48.39
C CYS A 404 -29.76 34.54 -49.54
N ALA A 405 -28.64 34.66 -50.26
CA ALA A 405 -28.54 35.54 -51.43
C ALA A 405 -29.56 35.18 -52.52
N TYR A 406 -29.74 33.89 -52.84
CA TYR A 406 -30.77 33.41 -53.77
C TYR A 406 -32.18 33.85 -53.37
N LYS A 407 -32.55 33.71 -52.08
CA LYS A 407 -33.87 34.12 -51.59
C LYS A 407 -34.08 35.64 -51.72
N LEU A 408 -33.06 36.43 -51.40
CA LEU A 408 -33.10 37.90 -51.52
C LEU A 408 -33.23 38.34 -52.99
N TRP A 409 -32.41 37.78 -53.90
CA TRP A 409 -32.49 38.09 -55.32
C TRP A 409 -33.79 37.60 -55.96
N GLY A 410 -34.29 36.43 -55.54
CA GLY A 410 -35.60 35.91 -55.97
C GLY A 410 -36.76 36.83 -55.56
N PHE A 411 -36.72 37.36 -54.34
CA PHE A 411 -37.69 38.38 -53.89
C PHE A 411 -37.64 39.64 -54.77
N PHE A 412 -36.45 40.11 -55.12
CA PHE A 412 -36.28 41.27 -56.00
C PHE A 412 -36.84 41.02 -57.42
N VAL A 413 -36.67 39.80 -57.96
CA VAL A 413 -37.27 39.39 -59.24
C VAL A 413 -38.79 39.45 -59.19
N ILE A 414 -39.42 38.95 -58.12
CA ILE A 414 -40.88 38.97 -57.94
C ILE A 414 -41.40 40.41 -57.83
N LEU A 415 -40.73 41.23 -57.02
CA LEU A 415 -41.06 42.65 -56.84
C LEU A 415 -40.97 43.40 -58.17
N LEU A 416 -39.86 43.24 -58.90
CA LEU A 416 -39.62 43.89 -60.18
C LEU A 416 -40.63 43.43 -61.25
N SER A 417 -40.93 42.14 -61.30
CA SER A 417 -41.96 41.60 -62.22
C SER A 417 -43.34 42.19 -61.92
N THR A 418 -43.71 42.29 -60.64
CA THR A 418 -44.99 42.90 -60.23
C THR A 418 -45.04 44.39 -60.57
N ALA A 419 -43.93 45.11 -60.36
CA ALA A 419 -43.81 46.52 -60.72
C ALA A 419 -43.95 46.75 -62.23
N ILE A 420 -43.36 45.88 -63.07
CA ILE A 420 -43.52 45.93 -64.52
C ILE A 420 -44.99 45.73 -64.91
N VAL A 421 -45.67 44.72 -64.34
CA VAL A 421 -47.10 44.47 -64.62
C VAL A 421 -47.98 45.66 -64.19
N TYR A 422 -47.73 46.21 -62.99
CA TYR A 422 -48.44 47.40 -62.51
C TYR A 422 -48.20 48.62 -63.40
N PHE A 423 -46.95 48.85 -63.83
CA PHE A 423 -46.59 49.95 -64.71
C PHE A 423 -47.28 49.84 -66.08
N VAL A 424 -47.28 48.64 -66.67
CA VAL A 424 -47.98 48.36 -67.93
C VAL A 424 -49.49 48.62 -67.78
N ASN A 425 -50.10 48.10 -66.71
CA ASN A 425 -51.53 48.31 -66.45
C ASN A 425 -51.88 49.81 -66.27
N LYS A 426 -51.08 50.55 -65.49
CA LYS A 426 -51.26 51.99 -65.27
C LYS A 426 -51.16 52.78 -66.57
N ILE A 427 -50.19 52.46 -67.43
CA ILE A 427 -50.04 53.11 -68.74
C ILE A 427 -51.24 52.80 -69.64
N ILE A 428 -51.72 51.55 -69.66
CA ILE A 428 -52.91 51.17 -70.45
C ILE A 428 -54.14 51.94 -69.95
N THR A 429 -54.40 52.01 -68.64
CA THR A 429 -55.55 52.72 -68.09
C THR A 429 -55.49 54.23 -68.38
N GLU A 430 -54.34 54.87 -68.14
CA GLU A 430 -54.20 56.33 -68.33
C GLU A 430 -54.24 56.71 -69.81
N PHE A 431 -53.68 55.89 -70.70
CA PHE A 431 -53.56 56.23 -72.12
C PHE A 431 -54.77 55.79 -72.96
N TYR A 432 -55.37 54.64 -72.68
CA TYR A 432 -56.49 54.09 -73.47
C TYR A 432 -57.87 54.34 -72.86
N PHE A 433 -58.00 54.42 -71.53
CA PHE A 433 -59.30 54.60 -70.87
C PHE A 433 -59.55 56.04 -70.36
N ASN A 434 -58.50 56.79 -70.01
CA ASN A 434 -58.61 58.19 -69.57
C ASN A 434 -58.34 59.15 -70.74
N SER A 435 -59.27 59.26 -71.69
CA SER A 435 -59.20 60.23 -72.80
C SER A 435 -59.49 61.67 -72.32
N LYS A 436 -58.72 62.16 -71.35
CA LYS A 436 -58.75 63.55 -70.86
C LYS A 436 -57.35 64.17 -70.83
N ILE A 437 -56.49 63.77 -71.77
CA ILE A 437 -55.21 64.40 -72.07
C ILE A 437 -55.15 64.65 -73.59
N ASN A 438 -56.19 65.30 -74.12
CA ASN A 438 -56.23 65.85 -75.48
C ASN A 438 -56.59 67.35 -75.48
N SER A 439 -56.36 68.04 -74.37
CA SER A 439 -56.50 69.49 -74.30
C SER A 439 -55.36 70.07 -73.47
N ILE A 440 -54.64 71.00 -74.09
CA ILE A 440 -53.53 71.82 -73.59
C ILE A 440 -52.16 71.30 -74.08
N SER A 441 -51.83 71.82 -75.26
CA SER A 441 -50.50 71.88 -75.84
C SER A 441 -49.58 72.80 -75.05
N ASP A 442 -48.29 72.68 -75.39
CA ASP A 442 -47.22 73.68 -75.28
C ASP A 442 -46.06 73.20 -74.41
N ASN A 443 -45.31 72.24 -74.96
CA ASN A 443 -43.89 72.00 -74.68
C ASN A 443 -43.27 71.29 -75.91
N ASP A 444 -42.85 72.11 -76.88
CA ASP A 444 -42.46 71.78 -78.26
C ASP A 444 -41.12 71.04 -78.43
N ILE A 445 -40.79 70.12 -77.53
CA ILE A 445 -39.61 69.24 -77.69
C ILE A 445 -40.01 67.74 -77.65
N LEU A 446 -41.25 67.43 -77.24
CA LEU A 446 -41.75 66.05 -77.08
C LEU A 446 -42.70 65.57 -78.21
N ASN A 447 -42.94 66.37 -79.24
CA ASN A 447 -43.82 66.00 -80.37
C ASN A 447 -43.13 65.24 -81.51
N TYR A 448 -41.80 65.15 -81.53
CA TYR A 448 -41.05 64.43 -82.58
C TYR A 448 -40.70 62.96 -82.24
N PHE A 449 -40.98 62.52 -81.00
CA PHE A 449 -40.87 61.12 -80.62
C PHE A 449 -42.26 60.54 -80.37
N PRO A 450 -42.68 59.46 -81.08
CA PRO A 450 -43.91 58.76 -80.74
C PRO A 450 -43.83 58.33 -79.27
N LYS A 451 -44.76 58.81 -78.42
CA LYS A 451 -44.81 58.46 -76.99
C LYS A 451 -44.84 56.94 -76.77
N THR A 452 -45.34 56.20 -77.76
CA THR A 452 -45.32 54.72 -77.83
C THR A 452 -43.92 54.13 -78.00
N PHE A 453 -43.02 54.79 -78.75
CA PHE A 453 -41.65 54.33 -78.96
C PHE A 453 -40.83 54.38 -77.66
N LEU A 454 -40.95 55.48 -76.90
CA LEU A 454 -40.29 55.65 -75.61
C LEU A 454 -40.76 54.59 -74.60
N PHE A 455 -42.06 54.27 -74.58
CA PHE A 455 -42.63 53.21 -73.75
C PHE A 455 -42.05 51.82 -74.11
N VAL A 456 -42.02 51.46 -75.39
CA VAL A 456 -41.46 50.17 -75.85
C VAL A 456 -39.97 50.06 -75.49
N GLY A 457 -39.21 51.16 -75.59
CA GLY A 457 -37.81 51.23 -75.17
C GLY A 457 -37.60 50.97 -73.67
N ILE A 458 -38.36 51.66 -72.81
CA ILE A 458 -38.31 51.47 -71.35
C ILE A 458 -38.74 50.06 -70.96
N LEU A 459 -39.80 49.54 -71.58
CA LEU A 459 -40.29 48.19 -71.31
C LEU A 459 -39.25 47.13 -71.71
N SER A 460 -38.61 47.29 -72.86
CA SER A 460 -37.55 46.40 -73.33
C SER A 460 -36.34 46.42 -72.39
N LEU A 461 -35.95 47.60 -71.90
CA LEU A 461 -34.88 47.74 -70.90
C LEU A 461 -35.25 47.06 -69.58
N ALA A 462 -36.48 47.25 -69.09
CA ALA A 462 -36.95 46.62 -67.86
C ALA A 462 -36.97 45.08 -67.95
N LEU A 463 -37.41 44.54 -69.09
CA LEU A 463 -37.38 43.09 -69.35
C LEU A 463 -35.94 42.56 -69.46
N TYR A 464 -35.02 43.33 -70.03
CA TYR A 464 -33.59 42.97 -70.07
C TYR A 464 -32.98 42.92 -68.66
N VAL A 465 -33.24 43.93 -67.83
CA VAL A 465 -32.80 43.98 -66.44
C VAL A 465 -33.38 42.81 -65.64
N LEU A 466 -34.67 42.50 -65.83
CA LEU A 466 -35.31 41.32 -65.24
C LEU A 466 -34.58 40.02 -65.62
N ARG A 467 -34.20 39.85 -66.89
CA ARG A 467 -33.43 38.69 -67.38
C ARG A 467 -32.07 38.56 -66.69
N VAL A 468 -31.38 39.67 -66.43
CA VAL A 468 -30.10 39.68 -65.70
C VAL A 468 -30.29 39.21 -64.26
N PHE A 469 -31.31 39.73 -63.56
CA PHE A 469 -31.61 39.28 -62.19
C PHE A 469 -31.99 37.81 -62.13
N VAL A 470 -32.79 37.29 -63.07
CA VAL A 470 -33.10 35.86 -63.17
C VAL A 470 -31.83 35.03 -63.32
N LYS A 471 -30.88 35.45 -64.16
CA LYS A 471 -29.59 34.76 -64.33
C LYS A 471 -28.74 34.77 -63.05
N ILE A 472 -28.70 35.88 -62.33
CA ILE A 472 -27.97 35.99 -61.05
C ILE A 472 -28.59 35.05 -60.00
N THR A 473 -29.91 35.06 -59.88
CA THR A 473 -30.65 34.17 -58.97
C THR A 473 -30.40 32.70 -59.29
N LEU A 474 -30.45 32.31 -60.58
CA LEU A 474 -30.18 30.94 -61.01
C LEU A 474 -28.72 30.53 -60.70
N SER A 475 -27.77 31.44 -60.92
CA SER A 475 -26.35 31.20 -60.63
C SER A 475 -26.08 31.00 -59.13
N ASN A 476 -26.69 31.82 -58.26
CA ASN A 476 -26.57 31.65 -56.81
C ASN A 476 -27.21 30.32 -56.35
N LYS A 477 -28.33 29.92 -56.97
CA LYS A 477 -28.96 28.63 -56.66
C LYS A 477 -28.10 27.44 -57.09
N HIS A 478 -27.47 27.50 -58.26
CA HIS A 478 -26.53 26.48 -58.73
C HIS A 478 -25.36 26.33 -57.75
N LEU A 479 -24.75 27.45 -57.38
CA LEU A 479 -23.59 27.47 -56.49
C LEU A 479 -23.93 26.98 -55.06
N GLN A 480 -25.15 27.25 -54.58
CA GLN A 480 -25.66 26.65 -53.34
C GLN A 480 -25.74 25.12 -53.46
N LEU A 481 -26.36 24.60 -54.52
CA LEU A 481 -26.54 23.15 -54.70
C LEU A 481 -25.21 22.42 -54.84
N GLU A 482 -24.23 23.02 -55.53
CA GLU A 482 -22.88 22.47 -55.62
C GLU A 482 -22.17 22.45 -54.26
N CYS A 483 -22.31 23.51 -53.45
CA CYS A 483 -21.74 23.53 -52.08
C CYS A 483 -22.41 22.47 -51.19
N GLU A 484 -23.73 22.29 -51.27
CA GLU A 484 -24.47 21.25 -50.55
C GLU A 484 -24.02 19.84 -50.99
N GLN A 485 -23.83 19.61 -52.29
CA GLN A 485 -23.32 18.35 -52.83
C GLN A 485 -21.90 18.05 -52.32
N LYS A 486 -21.02 19.06 -52.27
CA LYS A 486 -19.67 18.93 -51.72
C LYS A 486 -19.66 18.66 -50.21
N ALA A 487 -20.55 19.29 -49.45
CA ALA A 487 -20.72 19.00 -48.02
C ALA A 487 -21.22 17.57 -47.79
N ALA A 488 -22.24 17.13 -48.56
CA ALA A 488 -22.76 15.76 -48.49
C ALA A 488 -21.70 14.71 -48.86
N LEU A 489 -20.88 14.97 -49.89
CA LEU A 489 -19.77 14.10 -50.27
C LEU A 489 -18.68 14.04 -49.18
N THR A 490 -18.38 15.18 -48.53
CA THR A 490 -17.43 15.24 -47.40
C THR A 490 -17.93 14.40 -46.23
N ARG A 491 -19.21 14.51 -45.89
CA ARG A 491 -19.84 13.72 -44.82
C ARG A 491 -19.92 12.22 -45.16
N PHE A 492 -20.20 11.88 -46.42
CA PHE A 492 -20.16 10.51 -46.90
C PHE A 492 -18.74 9.91 -46.79
N TYR A 493 -17.71 10.69 -47.11
CA TYR A 493 -16.32 10.27 -46.93
C TYR A 493 -15.96 10.06 -45.46
N GLN A 494 -16.36 10.97 -44.57
CA GLN A 494 -16.17 10.80 -43.12
C GLN A 494 -16.84 9.51 -42.61
N ALA A 495 -18.04 9.17 -43.09
CA ALA A 495 -18.73 7.94 -42.74
C ALA A 495 -17.99 6.69 -43.24
N LEU A 496 -17.46 6.71 -44.46
CA LEU A 496 -16.67 5.59 -45.01
C LEU A 496 -15.38 5.34 -44.23
N VAL A 497 -14.71 6.42 -43.79
CA VAL A 497 -13.52 6.36 -42.94
C VAL A 497 -13.87 5.82 -41.54
N HIS A 498 -14.98 6.27 -40.96
CA HIS A 498 -15.46 5.80 -39.66
C HIS A 498 -15.79 4.30 -39.65
N ASP A 499 -16.32 3.76 -40.76
CA ASP A 499 -16.61 2.33 -40.92
C ASP A 499 -15.36 1.46 -41.19
N GLY A 500 -14.15 2.04 -41.11
CA GLY A 500 -12.88 1.30 -41.14
C GLY A 500 -12.56 0.64 -42.50
N LYS A 501 -13.21 1.06 -43.59
CA LYS A 501 -12.85 0.60 -44.94
C LYS A 501 -11.56 1.27 -45.37
N ASN A 502 -10.52 0.49 -45.68
CA ASN A 502 -9.28 0.98 -46.28
C ASN A 502 -9.57 1.55 -47.67
N ILE A 503 -9.79 2.86 -47.75
CA ILE A 503 -9.97 3.58 -49.01
C ILE A 503 -8.61 3.61 -49.72
N ASN A 504 -8.54 3.07 -50.92
CA ASN A 504 -7.31 3.03 -51.71
C ASN A 504 -6.85 4.47 -52.04
N GLU A 505 -5.55 4.72 -52.15
CA GLU A 505 -5.00 6.06 -52.45
C GLU A 505 -5.60 6.66 -53.74
N ASN A 506 -5.86 5.81 -54.73
CA ASN A 506 -6.53 6.21 -55.97
C ASN A 506 -7.98 6.69 -55.75
N GLU A 507 -8.74 6.02 -54.87
CA GLU A 507 -10.12 6.42 -54.53
C GLU A 507 -10.13 7.72 -53.73
N ARG A 508 -9.17 7.87 -52.81
CA ARG A 508 -8.95 9.11 -52.05
C ARG A 508 -8.64 10.28 -52.98
N LEU A 509 -7.80 10.10 -54.00
CA LEU A 509 -7.51 11.13 -55.01
C LEU A 509 -8.72 11.53 -55.85
N ILE A 510 -9.58 10.56 -56.23
CA ILE A 510 -10.84 10.84 -56.95
C ILE A 510 -11.78 11.70 -56.10
N ILE A 511 -11.92 11.36 -54.82
CA ILE A 511 -12.79 12.11 -53.90
C ILE A 511 -12.23 13.51 -53.64
N PHE A 512 -10.91 13.64 -53.48
CA PHE A 512 -10.26 14.95 -53.37
C PHE A 512 -10.48 15.81 -54.62
N ASN A 513 -10.34 15.24 -55.82
CA ASN A 513 -10.60 15.97 -57.06
C ASN A 513 -12.07 16.42 -57.15
N ALA A 514 -13.01 15.56 -56.79
CA ALA A 514 -14.43 15.91 -56.76
C ALA A 514 -14.74 17.05 -55.78
N LEU A 515 -14.15 17.03 -54.57
CA LEU A 515 -14.37 18.06 -53.54
C LEU A 515 -13.74 19.41 -53.90
N PHE A 516 -12.53 19.41 -54.46
CA PHE A 516 -11.75 20.63 -54.75
C PHE A 516 -11.84 21.13 -56.20
N SER A 517 -12.59 20.45 -57.07
CA SER A 517 -12.89 20.91 -58.42
C SER A 517 -13.51 22.32 -58.44
N LYS A 518 -13.17 23.14 -59.45
CA LYS A 518 -13.70 24.49 -59.60
C LYS A 518 -15.19 24.44 -59.96
N THR A 519 -16.00 25.24 -59.27
CA THR A 519 -17.46 25.30 -59.49
C THR A 519 -17.81 26.19 -60.68
N GLU A 520 -18.69 25.70 -61.56
CA GLU A 520 -19.20 26.46 -62.69
C GLU A 520 -20.32 27.37 -62.19
N SER A 521 -20.16 28.68 -62.31
CA SER A 521 -21.29 29.59 -62.11
C SER A 521 -22.07 29.70 -63.42
N GLY A 522 -23.41 29.73 -63.37
CA GLY A 522 -24.24 29.93 -64.57
C GLY A 522 -23.98 31.24 -65.35
N LEU A 523 -23.11 32.11 -64.81
CA LEU A 523 -22.61 33.35 -65.40
C LEU A 523 -21.21 33.24 -66.03
N ILE A 524 -20.40 32.25 -65.65
CA ILE A 524 -19.02 32.05 -66.12
C ILE A 524 -18.91 30.63 -66.68
N LYS A 525 -18.91 30.51 -68.01
CA LYS A 525 -18.55 29.24 -68.67
C LYS A 525 -17.03 29.10 -68.66
N LEU A 526 -16.53 28.01 -68.11
CA LEU A 526 -15.13 27.59 -68.21
C LEU A 526 -14.89 26.97 -69.59
N SER A 527 -14.90 27.77 -70.65
CA SER A 527 -14.44 27.28 -71.96
C SER A 527 -12.94 27.41 -72.19
N ASP A 528 -12.19 28.16 -71.37
CA ASP A 528 -10.79 28.48 -71.69
C ASP A 528 -9.85 28.50 -70.47
N THR A 529 -9.76 27.41 -69.69
CA THR A 529 -8.57 27.17 -68.85
C THR A 529 -8.36 25.68 -68.58
N PRO A 530 -7.52 24.97 -69.36
CA PRO A 530 -7.10 23.62 -69.04
C PRO A 530 -5.99 23.61 -67.97
N ASN A 531 -6.02 22.63 -67.06
CA ASN A 531 -4.86 22.02 -66.39
C ASN A 531 -4.25 22.60 -65.09
N GLU A 532 -4.84 23.56 -64.36
CA GLU A 532 -4.25 23.95 -63.06
C GLU A 532 -4.48 22.90 -61.94
N ILE A 533 -5.67 22.33 -61.84
CA ILE A 533 -6.01 21.36 -60.79
C ILE A 533 -5.31 20.02 -61.04
N GLU A 534 -5.23 19.58 -62.30
CA GLU A 534 -4.54 18.35 -62.69
C GLU A 534 -3.02 18.45 -62.43
N ASN A 535 -2.43 19.64 -62.62
CA ASN A 535 -1.03 19.90 -62.27
C ASN A 535 -0.80 19.88 -60.75
N ILE A 536 -1.69 20.47 -59.94
CA ILE A 536 -1.57 20.44 -58.47
C ILE A 536 -1.74 19.02 -57.92
N ILE A 537 -2.67 18.24 -58.47
CA ILE A 537 -2.88 16.83 -58.10
C ILE A 537 -1.65 15.98 -58.50
N SER A 538 -1.07 16.20 -59.69
CA SER A 538 0.16 15.52 -60.10
C SER A 538 1.39 15.87 -59.24
N LEU A 539 1.41 17.07 -58.65
CA LEU A 539 2.45 17.51 -57.71
C LEU A 539 2.26 16.88 -56.32
N LEU A 540 1.02 16.65 -55.88
CA LEU A 540 0.70 16.01 -54.61
C LEU A 540 0.81 14.47 -54.67
N SER A 541 0.55 13.84 -55.82
CA SER A 541 0.66 12.39 -55.99
C SER A 541 2.09 11.88 -56.21
N LYS A 542 3.08 12.78 -56.32
CA LYS A 542 4.48 12.44 -56.64
C LYS A 542 5.39 12.44 -55.40
N ARG A 543 4.82 12.47 -54.20
CA ARG A 543 5.56 12.50 -52.93
C ARG A 543 5.23 11.32 -52.04
#